data_AF-A0A1H1MY00-F1
#
_entry.id   AF-A0A1H1MY00-F1
#
_cell.length_a   1.000
_cell.length_b   1.000
_cell.length_c   1.000
_cell.angle_alpha   90.00
_cell.angle_beta   90.00
_cell.angle_gamma   90.00
#
_symmetry.space_group_name_H-M   'P 1'
#
loop_
_entity.id
_entity.type
_entity.pdbx_description
1 polymer ?
#
loop_
_entity_poly.entity_id
_entity_poly.type
_entity_poly.pdbx_seq_one_letter_code
_entity_poly.pdbx_strand_id
1 'polypeptide(L)'
;MKTSTAITLSILFQFLGILITAIILENGDINTIGLIVVIFILPIVLVGFLNGLLLNFAKKRKGNYKKRIWSFIPIIVLAVIAITNIHFLDGDMAYLGLIGVFAIGATNIIWNIKLKQQVI
;
A
#
# COMPACT_ATOMS: atom_id res chain seq x y z
N MET A 1 0.44 -2.83 16.67
CA MET A 1 1.26 -1.87 15.92
C MET A 1 0.73 -0.44 16.13
N LYS A 2 1.61 0.57 16.20
CA LYS A 2 1.22 2.00 16.21
C LYS A 2 0.81 2.44 14.80
N THR A 3 -0.07 3.42 14.68
CA THR A 3 -0.55 3.95 13.39
C THR A 3 0.60 4.52 12.56
N SER A 4 1.51 5.28 13.17
CA SER A 4 2.70 5.81 12.50
C SER A 4 3.55 4.70 11.87
N THR A 5 3.78 3.60 12.58
CA THR A 5 4.51 2.44 12.04
C THR A 5 3.82 1.82 10.83
N ALA A 6 2.49 1.74 10.85
CA ALA A 6 1.72 1.21 9.73
C ALA A 6 1.83 2.12 8.49
N ILE A 7 1.77 3.43 8.69
CA ILE A 7 1.95 4.44 7.63
C ILE A 7 3.36 4.32 7.05
N THR A 8 4.40 4.35 7.89
CA THR A 8 5.80 4.26 7.44
C THR A 8 6.08 2.97 6.67
N LEU A 9 5.60 1.82 7.16
CA LEU A 9 5.76 0.54 6.44
C LEU A 9 5.03 0.54 5.09
N SER A 10 3.82 1.09 5.05
CA SER A 10 3.04 1.16 3.80
C SER A 10 3.73 2.03 2.76
N ILE A 11 4.25 3.19 3.17
CA ILE A 11 5.00 4.10 2.29
C ILE A 11 6.29 3.43 1.82
N LEU A 12 7.05 2.82 2.74
CA LEU A 12 8.32 2.18 2.42
C LEU A 12 8.16 1.03 1.42
N PHE A 13 7.19 0.14 1.64
CA PHE A 13 6.97 -0.97 0.70
C PHE A 13 6.47 -0.50 -0.67
N GLN A 14 5.64 0.54 -0.72
CA GLN A 14 5.20 1.10 -2.00
C GLN A 14 6.35 1.77 -2.73
N PHE A 15 7.16 2.58 -2.03
CA PHE A 15 8.33 3.23 -2.60
C PHE A 15 9.33 2.20 -3.16
N LEU A 16 9.63 1.15 -2.40
CA LEU A 16 10.49 0.05 -2.86
C LEU A 16 9.88 -0.66 -4.07
N GLY A 17 8.57 -0.92 -4.06
CA GLY A 17 7.86 -1.51 -5.18
C GLY A 17 8.01 -0.69 -6.46
N ILE A 18 7.72 0.61 -6.40
CA ILE A 18 7.86 1.51 -7.55
C ILE A 18 9.31 1.58 -8.02
N LEU A 19 10.27 1.73 -7.10
CA LEU A 19 11.68 1.81 -7.45
C LEU A 19 12.17 0.55 -8.17
N ILE A 20 11.86 -0.63 -7.63
CA ILE A 20 12.25 -1.91 -8.23
C ILE A 20 11.60 -2.07 -9.61
N THR A 21 10.30 -1.80 -9.72
CA THR A 21 9.59 -1.97 -10.99
C THR A 21 10.07 -0.96 -12.05
N ALA A 22 10.33 0.30 -11.66
CA ALA A 22 10.90 1.30 -12.57
C ALA A 22 12.30 0.89 -13.07
N ILE A 23 13.18 0.38 -12.20
CA ILE A 23 14.51 -0.11 -12.59
C ILE A 23 14.40 -1.24 -13.62
N ILE A 24 13.46 -2.17 -13.42
CA ILE A 24 13.26 -3.31 -14.32
C ILE A 24 12.70 -2.88 -15.68
N LEU A 25 11.71 -1.98 -15.69
CA LEU A 25 11.05 -1.55 -16.94
C LEU A 25 11.93 -0.64 -17.78
N GLU A 26 12.65 0.27 -17.15
CA GLU A 26 13.43 1.31 -17.85
C GLU A 26 14.89 0.89 -18.11
N ASN A 27 15.24 -0.39 -17.89
CA ASN A 27 16.58 -0.96 -18.11
C ASN A 27 17.73 -0.12 -17.51
N GLY A 28 17.47 0.57 -16.39
CA GLY A 28 18.47 1.41 -15.72
C GLY A 28 18.62 2.85 -16.25
N ASP A 29 17.72 3.36 -17.11
CA ASP A 29 17.69 4.80 -17.43
C ASP A 29 17.31 5.63 -16.19
N ILE A 30 18.33 6.22 -15.58
CA ILE A 30 18.23 6.97 -14.31
C ILE A 30 17.28 8.17 -14.44
N ASN A 31 17.22 8.81 -15.61
CA ASN A 31 16.38 9.99 -15.80
C ASN A 31 14.90 9.62 -15.75
N THR A 32 14.53 8.56 -16.49
CA THR A 32 13.16 8.07 -16.55
C THR A 32 12.72 7.46 -15.21
N ILE A 33 13.61 6.71 -14.54
CA ILE A 33 13.38 6.18 -13.20
C ILE A 33 13.13 7.33 -12.20
N GLY A 34 13.95 8.39 -12.26
CA GLY A 34 13.78 9.57 -11.41
C GLY A 34 12.43 10.26 -11.62
N LEU A 35 12.00 10.40 -12.87
CA LEU A 35 10.70 10.98 -13.22
C LEU A 35 9.54 10.16 -12.62
N ILE A 36 9.55 8.83 -12.80
CA ILE A 36 8.52 7.92 -12.26
C ILE A 36 8.43 8.07 -10.74
N VAL A 37 9.58 8.05 -10.04
CA VAL A 37 9.61 8.17 -8.57
C VAL A 37 9.02 9.50 -8.10
N VAL A 38 9.32 10.61 -8.79
CA VAL A 38 8.79 11.94 -8.46
C VAL A 38 7.27 12.01 -8.68
N ILE A 39 6.77 11.49 -9.81
CA ILE A 39 5.33 11.49 -10.13
C ILE A 39 4.54 10.70 -9.07
N PHE A 40 5.07 9.56 -8.63
CA PHE A 40 4.35 8.69 -7.70
C PHE A 40 4.60 8.97 -6.22
N ILE A 41 5.49 9.89 -5.85
CA ILE A 41 5.80 10.18 -4.43
C ILE A 41 4.55 10.57 -3.62
N LEU A 42 3.74 11.47 -4.16
CA LEU A 42 2.54 11.98 -3.49
C LEU A 42 1.45 10.89 -3.41
N PRO A 43 1.13 10.18 -4.50
CA PRO A 43 0.23 9.02 -4.44
C PRO A 43 0.66 7.96 -3.41
N ILE A 44 1.96 7.60 -3.35
CA ILE A 44 2.47 6.63 -2.37
C ILE A 44 2.19 7.10 -0.93
N VAL A 45 2.50 8.36 -0.64
CA VAL A 45 2.30 8.94 0.68
C VAL A 45 0.82 8.90 1.05
N LEU A 46 -0.06 9.35 0.16
CA LEU A 46 -1.51 9.34 0.37
C LEU A 46 -2.03 7.93 0.66
N VAL A 47 -1.68 6.96 -0.17
CA VAL A 47 -2.12 5.56 -0.03
C VAL A 47 -1.59 4.95 1.27
N GLY A 48 -0.34 5.25 1.64
CA GLY A 48 0.24 4.81 2.91
C GLY A 48 -0.47 5.39 4.13
N PHE A 49 -0.81 6.68 4.10
CA PHE A 49 -1.62 7.33 5.14
C PHE A 49 -3.01 6.70 5.25
N LEU A 50 -3.71 6.53 4.13
CA LEU A 50 -5.03 5.91 4.09
C LEU A 50 -5.01 4.49 4.68
N ASN A 51 -4.03 3.67 4.32
CA ASN A 51 -3.90 2.32 4.89
C ASN A 51 -3.67 2.37 6.41
N GLY A 52 -2.77 3.23 6.89
CA GLY A 52 -2.54 3.38 8.33
C GLY A 52 -3.78 3.81 9.11
N LEU A 53 -4.54 4.77 8.58
CA LEU A 53 -5.80 5.22 9.17
C LEU A 53 -6.86 4.12 9.17
N LEU A 54 -6.97 3.35 8.09
CA LEU A 54 -7.88 2.20 7.99
C LEU A 54 -7.51 1.10 8.98
N LEU A 55 -6.22 0.79 9.15
CA LEU A 55 -5.77 -0.18 10.16
C LEU A 55 -6.05 0.31 11.59
N ASN A 56 -5.91 1.61 11.85
CA ASN A 56 -6.28 2.21 13.13
C ASN A 56 -7.79 2.09 13.38
N PHE A 57 -8.60 2.35 12.35
CA PHE A 57 -10.05 2.17 12.41
C PHE A 57 -10.43 0.70 12.64
N ALA A 58 -9.78 -0.24 11.94
CA ALA A 58 -9.94 -1.66 12.13
C ALA A 58 -9.63 -2.08 13.56
N LYS A 59 -8.56 -1.53 14.17
CA LYS A 59 -8.16 -1.81 15.56
C LYS A 59 -9.25 -1.48 16.58
N LYS A 60 -10.08 -0.45 16.33
CA LYS A 60 -11.19 -0.03 17.20
C LYS A 60 -12.39 -1.00 17.18
N ARG A 61 -12.43 -1.98 16.28
CA ARG A 61 -13.54 -2.95 16.17
C ARG A 61 -13.47 -4.00 17.29
N LYS A 62 -14.64 -4.37 17.83
CA LYS A 62 -14.77 -5.47 18.80
C LYS A 62 -14.64 -6.83 18.08
N GLY A 63 -13.77 -7.70 18.59
CA GLY A 63 -13.53 -9.05 18.06
C GLY A 63 -12.43 -9.12 16.99
N ASN A 64 -11.52 -10.08 17.14
CA ASN A 64 -10.34 -10.20 16.27
C ASN A 64 -10.69 -10.53 14.81
N TYR A 65 -11.79 -11.25 14.55
CA TYR A 65 -12.25 -11.53 13.18
C TYR A 65 -12.64 -10.24 12.44
N LYS A 66 -13.38 -9.33 13.10
CA LYS A 66 -13.74 -8.03 12.50
C LYS A 66 -12.50 -7.22 12.19
N LYS A 67 -11.53 -7.17 13.12
CA LYS A 67 -10.26 -6.47 12.90
C LYS A 67 -9.52 -6.97 11.65
N ARG A 68 -9.51 -8.28 11.40
CA ARG A 68 -8.91 -8.89 10.20
C ARG A 68 -9.67 -8.53 8.93
N ILE A 69 -10.99 -8.69 8.92
CA ILE A 69 -11.80 -8.38 7.72
C ILE A 69 -11.59 -6.92 7.31
N TRP A 70 -11.64 -6.00 8.27
CA TRP A 70 -11.44 -4.58 8.01
C TRP A 70 -10.03 -4.23 7.54
N SER A 71 -9.00 -5.03 7.88
CA SER A 71 -7.64 -4.80 7.37
C SER A 71 -7.46 -5.22 5.92
N PHE A 72 -8.35 -6.04 5.34
CA PHE A 72 -8.28 -6.42 3.92
C PHE A 72 -9.01 -5.47 2.97
N ILE A 73 -9.89 -4.59 3.48
CA ILE A 73 -10.64 -3.63 2.66
C ILE A 73 -9.73 -2.78 1.74
N PRO A 74 -8.66 -2.12 2.24
CA PRO A 74 -7.81 -1.33 1.34
C PRO A 74 -7.14 -2.17 0.24
N ILE A 75 -6.86 -3.45 0.49
CA ILE A 75 -6.30 -4.36 -0.52
C ILE A 75 -7.33 -4.64 -1.61
N ILE A 76 -8.60 -4.87 -1.23
CA ILE A 76 -9.69 -5.11 -2.18
C ILE A 76 -9.92 -3.87 -3.05
N VAL A 77 -9.93 -2.68 -2.45
CA VAL A 77 -10.10 -1.42 -3.19
C VAL A 77 -8.98 -1.25 -4.21
N LEU A 78 -7.73 -1.47 -3.82
CA LEU A 78 -6.58 -1.37 -4.73
C LEU A 78 -6.58 -2.46 -5.81
N ALA A 79 -7.02 -3.68 -5.49
CA ALA A 79 -7.16 -4.75 -6.47
C ALA A 79 -8.23 -4.39 -7.51
N VAL A 80 -9.35 -3.78 -7.09
CA VAL A 80 -10.36 -3.27 -8.03
C VAL A 80 -9.76 -2.18 -8.90
N ILE A 81 -9.05 -1.21 -8.34
CA ILE A 81 -8.37 -0.14 -9.11
C ILE A 81 -7.38 -0.72 -10.13
N ALA A 82 -6.60 -1.73 -9.72
CA ALA A 82 -5.63 -2.42 -10.59
C ALA A 82 -6.32 -3.14 -11.77
N ILE A 83 -7.47 -3.78 -11.54
CA ILE A 83 -8.19 -4.55 -12.57
C ILE A 83 -9.00 -3.65 -13.49
N THR A 84 -9.60 -2.60 -12.95
CA THR A 84 -10.53 -1.73 -13.70
C THR A 84 -9.83 -0.72 -14.60
N ASN A 85 -8.49 -0.65 -14.55
CA ASN A 85 -7.65 0.15 -15.44
C ASN A 85 -8.15 1.59 -15.58
N ILE A 86 -8.58 2.18 -14.45
CA ILE A 86 -9.27 3.48 -14.47
C ILE A 86 -8.24 4.59 -14.70
N HIS A 87 -8.14 5.05 -15.95
CA HIS A 87 -7.33 6.19 -16.35
C HIS A 87 -7.98 7.51 -15.88
N PHE A 88 -7.89 7.82 -14.58
CA PHE A 88 -8.43 9.08 -14.05
C PHE A 88 -7.48 10.28 -14.18
N LEU A 89 -6.21 10.04 -14.52
CA LEU A 89 -5.13 11.03 -14.70
C LEU A 89 -4.13 10.45 -15.72
N ASP A 90 -3.28 11.25 -16.35
CA ASP A 90 -2.21 10.79 -17.28
C ASP A 90 -1.20 9.79 -16.67
N GLY A 91 -1.35 9.46 -15.39
CA GLY A 91 -0.62 8.38 -14.72
C GLY A 91 -1.39 7.06 -14.76
N ASP A 92 -0.67 5.97 -15.00
CA ASP A 92 -1.21 4.62 -14.93
C ASP A 92 -1.62 4.27 -13.47
N MET A 93 -2.88 4.52 -13.14
CA MET A 93 -3.43 4.18 -11.83
C MET A 93 -3.50 2.67 -11.59
N ALA A 94 -3.50 1.85 -12.65
CA ALA A 94 -3.42 0.40 -12.51
C ALA A 94 -2.03 -0.04 -12.06
N TYR A 95 -0.97 0.62 -12.53
CA TYR A 95 0.40 0.44 -12.03
C TYR A 95 0.48 0.70 -10.52
N LEU A 96 -0.07 1.82 -10.06
CA LEU A 96 -0.14 2.14 -8.63
C LEU A 96 -1.03 1.16 -7.86
N GLY A 97 -2.15 0.73 -8.44
CA GLY A 97 -3.02 -0.29 -7.86
C GLY A 97 -2.28 -1.60 -7.63
N LEU A 98 -1.55 -2.09 -8.64
CA LEU A 98 -0.83 -3.35 -8.60
C LEU A 98 0.28 -3.34 -7.54
N ILE A 99 1.13 -2.31 -7.55
CA ILE A 99 2.18 -2.15 -6.54
C ILE A 99 1.57 -1.93 -5.15
N GLY A 100 0.50 -1.13 -5.08
CA GLY A 100 -0.25 -0.86 -3.87
C GLY A 100 -0.80 -2.13 -3.23
N VAL A 101 -1.36 -3.07 -4.00
CA VAL A 101 -1.86 -4.36 -3.52
C VAL A 101 -0.77 -5.14 -2.80
N PHE A 102 0.41 -5.27 -3.40
CA PHE A 102 1.52 -6.02 -2.79
C PHE A 102 2.05 -5.31 -1.54
N ALA A 103 2.29 -4.01 -1.61
CA ALA A 103 2.87 -3.24 -0.52
C ALA A 103 1.93 -3.10 0.70
N ILE A 104 0.64 -2.85 0.46
CA ILE A 104 -0.37 -2.82 1.52
C ILE A 104 -0.68 -4.23 2.01
N GLY A 105 -0.70 -5.22 1.12
CA GLY A 105 -0.77 -6.63 1.47
C GLY A 105 0.27 -7.01 2.52
N ALA A 106 1.55 -6.72 2.23
CA ALA A 106 2.65 -6.97 3.15
C ALA A 106 2.47 -6.24 4.49
N THR A 107 2.15 -4.95 4.47
CA THR A 107 1.92 -4.17 5.71
C THR A 107 0.79 -4.75 6.55
N ASN A 108 -0.30 -5.17 5.92
CA ASN A 108 -1.49 -5.66 6.60
C ASN A 108 -1.29 -7.09 7.12
N ILE A 109 -0.48 -7.91 6.44
CA ILE A 109 -0.01 -9.20 6.95
C ILE A 109 0.83 -8.99 8.22
N ILE A 110 1.81 -8.08 8.20
CA ILE A 110 2.64 -7.76 9.37
C ILE A 110 1.77 -7.26 10.52
N TRP A 111 0.78 -6.41 10.24
CA TRP A 111 -0.16 -5.93 11.24
C TRP A 111 -0.97 -7.07 11.87
N ASN A 112 -1.47 -8.01 11.05
CA ASN A 112 -2.24 -9.18 11.51
C ASN A 112 -1.39 -10.14 12.35
N ILE A 113 -0.11 -10.36 12.00
CA ILE A 113 0.83 -11.15 12.82
C ILE A 113 1.00 -10.50 14.20
N LYS A 114 1.26 -9.19 14.23
CA LYS A 114 1.38 -8.43 15.49
C LYS A 114 0.09 -8.40 16.29
N LEU A 115 -1.08 -8.54 15.65
CA LEU A 115 -2.36 -8.60 16.33
C LEU A 115 -2.59 -9.96 17.02
N LYS A 116 -2.08 -11.07 16.46
CA LYS A 116 -2.10 -12.40 17.11
C LYS A 116 -1.22 -12.44 18.36
N GLN A 117 -0.06 -11.79 18.33
CA GLN A 117 0.87 -11.75 19.47
C GLN A 117 0.33 -11.02 20.70
N GLN A 118 -0.73 -10.20 20.57
CA GLN A 118 -1.38 -9.52 21.70
C GLN A 118 -2.43 -10.40 22.41
N VAL A 119 -2.62 -11.65 21.95
CA VAL A 119 -3.65 -12.57 22.43
C VAL A 119 -3.03 -13.77 23.16
N ILE A 120 -1.70 -13.91 23.11
CA ILE A 120 -0.93 -14.95 23.81
C ILE A 120 -0.27 -14.30 25.02
#